data_AF-A0A947ALV2-F1
#
_entry.id   AF-A0A947ALV2-F1
#
_cell.length_a   1.000
_cell.length_b   1.000
_cell.length_c   1.000
_cell.angle_alpha   90.00
_cell.angle_beta   90.00
_cell.angle_gamma   90.00
#
_symmetry.space_group_name_H-M   'P 1'
#
loop_
_entity.id
_entity.type
_entity.pdbx_description
1 polymer ?
#
loop_
_entity_poly.entity_id
_entity_poly.type
_entity_poly.pdbx_seq_one_letter_code
_entity_poly.pdbx_strand_id
1 'polypeptide(L)'
;MNEDYIDPQIYELYDEYCHTEMTRRQFLNRASALVVVSGSAVAMAEALLPQYAKAQMVSFTDERIKATYVEYDSPGGSSGKMRGYLVKPTGDGPFPTVLVIHENRGLNPYIEDVARRAAVEGFLALAPDGLAPIGGYPGNDDDGKVMQKSLDRDKLFSD
;
A
#
# COMPACT_ATOMS: atom_id res chain seq x y z
N MET A 1 -24.20 -13.43 9.63
CA MET A 1 -22.74 -13.35 9.59
C MET A 1 -22.35 -12.69 10.89
N ASN A 2 -21.73 -13.41 11.82
CA ASN A 2 -21.04 -12.70 12.90
C ASN A 2 -19.86 -12.01 12.23
N GLU A 3 -19.77 -10.70 12.41
CA GLU A 3 -18.52 -9.96 12.19
C GLU A 3 -17.39 -10.78 12.84
N ASP A 4 -16.31 -11.00 12.10
CA ASP A 4 -15.17 -11.79 12.57
C ASP A 4 -14.64 -11.18 13.87
N TYR A 5 -15.09 -11.70 15.01
CA TYR A 5 -14.71 -11.21 16.32
C TYR A 5 -13.20 -11.40 16.48
N ILE A 6 -12.50 -10.29 16.72
CA ILE A 6 -11.10 -10.27 17.08
C ILE A 6 -11.02 -9.84 18.55
N ASP A 7 -10.29 -10.60 19.35
CA ASP A 7 -10.15 -10.31 20.78
C ASP A 7 -9.48 -8.93 21.00
N PRO A 8 -9.99 -8.06 21.90
CA PRO A 8 -9.41 -6.75 22.17
C PRO A 8 -7.91 -6.77 22.47
N GLN A 9 -7.41 -7.81 23.16
CA GLN A 9 -5.98 -7.95 23.45
C GLN A 9 -5.15 -8.13 22.18
N ILE A 10 -5.72 -8.76 21.14
CA ILE A 10 -5.07 -8.93 19.84
C ILE A 10 -5.11 -7.63 19.04
N TYR A 11 -6.20 -6.86 19.12
CA TYR A 11 -6.26 -5.53 18.53
C TYR A 11 -5.24 -4.57 19.14
N GLU A 12 -5.15 -4.51 20.47
CA GLU A 12 -4.16 -3.67 21.16
C GLU A 12 -2.73 -4.06 20.79
N LEU A 13 -2.44 -5.36 20.72
CA LEU A 13 -1.14 -5.87 20.29
C LEU A 13 -0.83 -5.52 18.82
N TYR A 14 -1.84 -5.54 17.95
CA TYR A 14 -1.68 -5.12 16.55
C TYR A 14 -1.42 -3.63 16.43
N ASP A 15 -2.13 -2.80 17.20
CA ASP A 15 -1.89 -1.36 17.28
C ASP A 15 -0.46 -1.06 17.74
N GLU A 16 0.02 -1.74 18.78
CA GLU A 16 1.42 -1.64 19.23
C GLU A 16 2.39 -2.04 18.10
N TYR A 17 2.10 -3.12 17.37
CA TYR A 17 2.91 -3.55 16.22
C TYR A 17 3.00 -2.48 15.12
N CYS A 18 1.87 -1.86 14.76
CA CYS A 18 1.84 -0.83 13.71
C CYS A 18 2.61 0.45 14.09
N HIS A 19 2.58 0.83 15.37
CA HIS A 19 3.07 2.13 15.84
C HIS A 19 4.45 2.10 16.50
N THR A 20 5.03 0.91 16.75
CA THR A 20 6.36 0.77 17.34
C THR A 20 7.37 0.18 16.35
N GLU A 21 8.59 -0.10 16.81
CA GLU A 21 9.64 -0.82 16.07
C GLU A 21 9.54 -2.35 16.26
N MET A 22 8.34 -2.84 16.63
CA MET A 22 8.10 -4.27 16.80
C MET A 22 8.14 -4.99 15.45
N THR A 23 8.94 -6.05 15.38
CA THR A 23 8.99 -6.90 14.18
C THR A 23 7.77 -7.80 14.07
N ARG A 24 7.38 -8.17 12.84
CA ARG A 24 6.30 -9.15 12.59
C ARG A 24 6.47 -10.46 13.38
N ARG A 25 7.72 -10.92 13.54
CA ARG A 25 8.04 -12.12 14.34
C ARG A 25 7.74 -11.91 15.83
N GLN A 26 8.09 -10.75 16.38
CA GLN A 26 7.76 -10.41 17.77
C GLN A 26 6.25 -10.31 17.97
N PHE A 27 5.54 -9.69 17.03
CA PHE A 27 4.07 -9.60 17.04
C PHE A 27 3.43 -10.98 17.13
N LEU A 28 3.76 -11.91 16.21
CA LEU A 28 3.20 -13.26 16.21
C LEU A 28 3.60 -14.08 17.45
N ASN A 29 4.84 -13.91 17.95
CA ASN A 29 5.28 -14.57 19.17
C ASN A 29 4.55 -14.05 20.42
N ARG A 30 4.21 -12.75 20.47
CA ARG A 30 3.41 -12.20 21.57
C ARG A 30 1.95 -12.64 21.46
N ALA A 31 1.40 -12.69 20.25
CA ALA A 31 0.04 -13.18 20.00
C ALA A 31 -0.13 -14.65 20.44
N SER A 32 0.86 -15.51 20.20
CA SER A 32 0.79 -16.93 20.61
C SER A 32 0.80 -17.15 22.12
N ALA A 33 1.28 -16.17 22.89
CA ALA A 33 1.27 -16.19 24.35
C ALA A 33 -0.04 -15.69 24.96
N LEU A 34 -0.93 -15.07 24.17
CA LEU A 34 -2.22 -14.56 24.64
C LEU A 34 -3.26 -15.69 24.72
N VAL A 35 -3.91 -15.80 25.89
CA VAL A 35 -5.03 -16.71 26.11
C VAL A 35 -6.32 -15.96 25.78
N VAL A 36 -6.85 -16.21 24.58
CA VAL A 36 -8.14 -15.66 24.14
C VAL A 36 -9.24 -16.72 24.24
N VAL A 37 -10.49 -16.29 24.41
CA VAL A 37 -11.65 -17.17 24.68
C VAL A 37 -11.84 -18.25 23.61
N SER A 38 -11.43 -17.99 22.37
CA SER A 38 -11.56 -18.92 21.24
C SER A 38 -10.31 -19.76 20.94
N GLY A 39 -9.21 -19.60 21.68
CA GLY A 39 -7.95 -20.33 21.45
C GLY A 39 -7.26 -20.04 20.11
N SER A 40 -7.64 -18.97 19.40
CA SER A 40 -7.21 -18.66 18.04
C SER A 40 -6.42 -17.35 17.90
N ALA A 41 -5.70 -16.94 18.95
CA ALA A 41 -4.97 -15.66 19.02
C ALA A 41 -4.05 -15.40 17.81
N VAL A 42 -3.28 -16.41 17.38
CA VAL A 42 -2.40 -16.29 16.20
C VAL A 42 -3.21 -16.11 14.92
N ALA A 43 -4.31 -16.84 14.74
CA ALA A 43 -5.17 -16.70 13.56
C ALA A 43 -5.85 -15.33 13.50
N MET A 44 -6.28 -14.80 14.66
CA MET A 44 -6.79 -13.43 14.78
C MET A 44 -5.71 -12.41 14.40
N ALA A 45 -4.48 -12.58 14.90
CA ALA A 45 -3.36 -11.72 14.57
C ALA A 45 -3.01 -11.74 13.08
N GLU A 46 -3.03 -12.92 12.44
CA GLU A 46 -2.81 -13.06 11.00
C GLU A 46 -3.94 -12.43 10.16
N ALA A 47 -5.18 -12.45 10.66
CA ALA A 47 -6.32 -11.82 9.99
C ALA A 47 -6.20 -10.28 9.94
N LEU A 48 -5.48 -9.66 10.89
CA LEU A 48 -5.22 -8.22 10.91
C LEU A 48 -4.08 -7.79 9.98
N LEU A 49 -3.25 -8.72 9.51
CA LEU A 49 -2.13 -8.40 8.62
C LEU A 49 -2.62 -8.19 7.18
N PRO A 50 -2.07 -7.21 6.43
CA PRO A 50 -2.48 -6.95 5.05
C PRO A 50 -2.32 -8.18 4.14
N GLN A 51 -3.36 -8.52 3.39
CA GLN A 51 -3.36 -9.61 2.41
C GLN A 51 -3.73 -9.08 1.02
N TYR A 52 -2.85 -8.26 0.44
CA TYR A 52 -3.13 -7.52 -0.79
C TYR A 52 -3.58 -8.40 -1.96
N ALA A 53 -2.99 -9.58 -2.13
CA ALA A 53 -3.38 -10.51 -3.19
C ALA A 53 -4.85 -10.98 -3.08
N LYS A 54 -5.39 -11.11 -1.87
CA LYS A 54 -6.80 -11.46 -1.65
C LYS A 54 -7.73 -10.25 -1.70
N ALA A 55 -7.20 -9.05 -1.45
CA ALA A 55 -7.95 -7.80 -1.42
C ALA A 55 -8.00 -7.07 -2.77
N GLN A 56 -7.30 -7.56 -3.79
CA GLN A 56 -7.30 -6.99 -5.14
C GLN A 56 -8.73 -7.01 -5.72
N MET A 57 -9.21 -5.86 -6.15
CA MET A 57 -10.54 -5.72 -6.76
C MET A 57 -10.48 -5.64 -8.28
N VAL A 58 -9.41 -5.05 -8.85
CA VAL A 58 -9.27 -4.88 -10.29
C VAL A 58 -7.95 -5.50 -10.74
N SER A 59 -8.00 -6.41 -11.70
CA SER A 59 -6.79 -7.00 -12.30
C SER A 59 -6.01 -5.92 -13.06
N PHE A 60 -4.68 -6.03 -13.08
CA PHE A 60 -3.83 -5.20 -13.95
C PHE A 60 -4.07 -5.47 -15.45
N THR A 61 -4.74 -6.58 -15.79
CA THR A 61 -5.13 -6.97 -17.15
C THR A 61 -6.63 -6.78 -17.42
N ASP A 62 -7.35 -6.03 -16.58
CA ASP A 62 -8.77 -5.75 -16.82
C ASP A 62 -8.96 -5.01 -18.15
N GLU A 63 -9.83 -5.55 -19.02
CA GLU A 63 -10.01 -5.09 -20.41
C GLU A 63 -10.53 -3.64 -20.50
N ARG A 64 -11.09 -3.10 -19.41
CA ARG A 64 -11.59 -1.72 -19.33
C ARG A 64 -10.47 -0.70 -19.15
N ILE A 65 -9.25 -1.12 -18.86
CA ILE A 65 -8.13 -0.23 -18.54
C ILE A 65 -6.84 -0.60 -19.28
N LYS A 66 -5.89 0.33 -19.28
CA LYS A 66 -4.50 0.14 -19.68
C LYS A 66 -3.61 0.67 -18.56
N ALA A 67 -2.94 -0.23 -17.86
CA ALA A 67 -2.04 0.09 -16.75
C ALA A 67 -0.58 0.01 -17.20
N THR A 68 0.21 1.03 -16.86
CA THR A 68 1.63 1.12 -17.24
C THR A 68 2.40 1.90 -16.17
N TYR A 69 3.65 1.52 -15.93
CA TYR A 69 4.57 2.40 -15.22
C TYR A 69 5.11 3.45 -16.17
N VAL A 70 5.17 4.69 -15.70
CA VAL A 70 5.70 5.84 -16.45
C VAL A 70 6.76 6.53 -15.62
N GLU A 71 7.71 7.18 -16.30
CA GLU A 71 8.65 8.09 -15.68
C GLU A 71 8.23 9.53 -15.96
N TYR A 72 8.48 10.42 -15.00
CA TYR A 72 8.25 11.86 -15.15
C TYR A 72 9.38 12.65 -14.49
N ASP A 73 9.62 13.86 -15.00
CA ASP A 73 10.66 14.74 -14.48
C ASP A 73 10.23 15.31 -13.12
N SER A 74 11.14 15.26 -12.15
CA SER A 74 11.01 15.85 -10.81
C SER A 74 12.21 16.76 -10.52
N PRO A 75 12.29 17.93 -11.17
CA PRO A 75 13.41 18.84 -10.99
C PRO A 75 13.43 19.40 -9.57
N GLY A 76 14.50 19.13 -8.83
CA GLY A 76 14.66 19.56 -7.43
C GLY A 76 14.10 18.58 -6.40
N GLY A 77 13.42 17.52 -6.83
CA GLY A 77 12.96 16.45 -5.98
C GLY A 77 14.02 15.39 -5.66
N SER A 78 13.59 14.20 -5.27
CA SER A 78 14.46 13.19 -4.66
C SER A 78 15.52 12.62 -5.61
N SER A 79 15.19 12.44 -6.89
CA SER A 79 16.09 11.81 -7.88
C SER A 79 16.13 12.50 -9.26
N GLY A 80 15.51 13.67 -9.44
CA GLY A 80 15.45 14.37 -10.72
C GLY A 80 14.44 13.77 -11.72
N LYS A 81 14.20 12.46 -11.64
CA LYS A 81 13.10 11.74 -12.28
C LYS A 81 12.44 10.82 -11.27
N MET A 82 11.13 10.67 -11.40
CA MET A 82 10.30 9.80 -10.58
C MET A 82 9.56 8.80 -11.46
N ARG A 83 9.10 7.71 -10.84
CA ARG A 83 8.24 6.72 -11.46
C ARG A 83 6.84 6.85 -10.88
N GLY A 84 5.83 6.52 -11.67
CA GLY A 84 4.46 6.36 -11.20
C GLY A 84 3.73 5.27 -11.96
N TYR A 85 2.61 4.82 -11.40
CA TYR A 85 1.69 3.88 -12.02
C TYR A 85 0.53 4.64 -12.65
N LEU A 86 0.53 4.70 -13.97
CA LEU A 86 -0.48 5.36 -14.77
C LEU A 86 -1.50 4.33 -15.25
N VAL A 87 -2.77 4.56 -14.93
CA VAL A 87 -3.87 3.72 -15.38
C VAL A 87 -4.86 4.57 -16.17
N LYS A 88 -5.08 4.18 -17.42
CA LYS A 88 -5.98 4.88 -18.35
C LYS A 88 -7.21 4.00 -18.66
N PRO A 89 -8.44 4.55 -18.71
CA PRO A 89 -9.58 3.82 -19.26
C PRO A 89 -9.37 3.47 -20.75
N THR A 90 -9.96 2.38 -21.22
CA THR A 90 -9.99 2.09 -22.67
C THR A 90 -10.95 3.03 -23.40
N GLY A 91 -10.69 3.26 -24.69
CA GLY A 91 -11.43 4.22 -25.52
C GLY A 91 -10.70 5.55 -25.70
N ASP A 92 -11.41 6.49 -26.34
CA ASP A 92 -10.92 7.81 -26.68
C ASP A 92 -11.28 8.82 -25.59
N GLY A 93 -10.28 9.61 -25.17
CA GLY A 93 -10.45 10.66 -24.18
C GLY A 93 -10.98 11.97 -24.77
N PRO A 94 -10.88 13.10 -24.05
CA PRO A 94 -10.16 13.26 -22.77
C PRO A 94 -10.89 12.63 -21.58
N PHE A 95 -10.12 12.15 -20.59
CA PHE A 95 -10.65 11.63 -19.33
C PHE A 95 -10.41 12.66 -18.21
N PRO A 96 -11.31 12.76 -17.21
CA PRO A 96 -10.99 13.45 -15.97
C PRO A 96 -9.82 12.75 -15.26
N THR A 97 -8.97 13.51 -14.57
CA THR A 97 -7.73 12.98 -13.97
C THR A 97 -7.82 12.93 -12.45
N VAL A 98 -7.27 11.87 -11.85
CA VAL A 98 -7.08 11.72 -10.39
C VAL A 98 -5.62 11.39 -10.11
N LEU A 99 -5.07 12.02 -9.06
CA LEU A 99 -3.78 11.68 -8.49
C LEU A 99 -4.00 10.85 -7.23
N VAL A 100 -3.48 9.63 -7.19
CA VAL A 100 -3.60 8.71 -6.07
C VAL A 100 -2.31 8.74 -5.26
N ILE A 101 -2.33 9.39 -4.11
CA ILE A 101 -1.16 9.52 -3.24
C ILE A 101 -1.15 8.38 -2.22
N HIS A 102 -0.06 7.60 -2.20
CA HIS A 102 0.14 6.56 -1.20
C HIS A 102 0.62 7.12 0.14
N GLU A 103 0.53 6.29 1.17
CA GLU A 103 1.03 6.61 2.52
C GLU A 103 2.55 6.31 2.66
N ASN A 104 3.04 6.12 3.88
CA ASN A 104 4.44 5.97 4.25
C ASN A 104 5.10 4.64 3.84
N ARG A 105 4.53 3.91 2.87
CA ARG A 105 5.00 2.59 2.42
C ARG A 105 5.37 2.54 0.95
N GLY A 106 5.25 3.64 0.21
CA GLY A 106 5.45 3.64 -1.23
C GLY A 106 4.24 3.13 -2.02
N LEU A 107 4.46 2.91 -3.31
CA LEU A 107 3.47 2.37 -4.23
C LEU A 107 3.27 0.85 -4.01
N ASN A 108 2.49 0.50 -2.99
CA ASN A 108 2.15 -0.90 -2.70
C ASN A 108 1.01 -1.42 -3.61
N PRO A 109 0.75 -2.75 -3.65
CA PRO A 109 -0.26 -3.31 -4.54
C PRO A 109 -1.69 -2.82 -4.30
N TYR A 110 -2.01 -2.38 -3.08
CA TYR A 110 -3.31 -1.79 -2.76
C TYR A 110 -3.47 -0.42 -3.42
N ILE A 111 -2.45 0.43 -3.40
CA ILE A 111 -2.51 1.74 -4.05
C ILE A 111 -2.62 1.61 -5.57
N GLU A 112 -1.86 0.68 -6.16
CA GLU A 112 -2.03 0.37 -7.59
C GLU A 112 -3.47 -0.10 -7.88
N ASP A 113 -4.06 -0.89 -6.98
CA ASP A 113 -5.46 -1.31 -7.11
C ASP A 113 -6.44 -0.14 -7.02
N VAL A 114 -6.21 0.81 -6.13
CA VAL A 114 -7.02 2.05 -6.04
C VAL A 114 -6.93 2.85 -7.34
N ALA A 115 -5.74 2.98 -7.93
CA ALA A 115 -5.59 3.63 -9.24
C ALA A 115 -6.36 2.90 -10.35
N ARG A 116 -6.36 1.56 -10.35
CA ARG A 116 -7.16 0.76 -11.28
C ARG A 116 -8.66 0.91 -11.06
N ARG A 117 -9.13 0.95 -9.80
CA ARG A 117 -10.54 1.21 -9.46
C ARG A 117 -10.98 2.58 -9.99
N ALA A 118 -10.18 3.62 -9.78
CA ALA A 118 -10.48 4.95 -10.34
C ALA A 118 -10.57 4.93 -11.87
N ALA A 119 -9.66 4.20 -12.55
CA ALA A 119 -9.70 4.09 -14.00
C ALA A 119 -10.88 3.28 -14.54
N VAL A 120 -11.33 2.26 -13.81
CA VAL A 120 -12.58 1.55 -14.12
C VAL A 120 -13.79 2.48 -14.08
N GLU A 121 -13.79 3.48 -13.19
CA GLU A 121 -14.82 4.51 -13.08
C GLU A 121 -14.65 5.66 -14.10
N GLY A 122 -13.72 5.54 -15.06
CA GLY A 122 -13.55 6.48 -16.17
C GLY A 122 -12.54 7.60 -15.94
N PHE A 123 -11.72 7.53 -14.89
CA PHE A 123 -10.68 8.52 -14.61
C PHE A 123 -9.31 8.10 -15.15
N LEU A 124 -8.53 9.03 -15.70
CA LEU A 124 -7.09 8.83 -15.85
C LEU A 124 -6.46 8.93 -14.46
N ALA A 125 -5.91 7.82 -13.95
CA ALA A 125 -5.34 7.77 -12.61
C ALA A 125 -3.81 7.68 -12.68
N LEU A 126 -3.10 8.56 -11.97
CA LEU A 126 -1.66 8.43 -11.75
C LEU A 126 -1.42 8.20 -10.25
N ALA A 127 -0.65 7.17 -9.93
CA ALA A 127 -0.15 6.93 -8.58
C ALA A 127 1.38 7.08 -8.57
N PRO A 128 1.93 8.24 -8.15
CA PRO A 128 3.37 8.41 -7.97
C PRO A 128 3.98 7.36 -7.04
N ASP A 129 5.21 6.95 -7.28
CA ASP A 129 5.98 6.07 -6.41
C ASP A 129 7.05 6.87 -5.66
N GLY A 130 6.73 7.32 -4.46
CA GLY A 130 7.62 8.06 -3.57
C GLY A 130 8.84 7.24 -3.10
N LEU A 131 8.84 5.92 -3.26
CA LEU A 131 10.01 5.08 -2.99
C LEU A 131 10.86 4.83 -4.24
N ALA A 132 10.44 5.28 -5.42
CA ALA A 132 11.19 5.11 -6.67
C ALA A 132 12.67 5.53 -6.59
N PRO A 133 13.06 6.63 -5.91
CA PRO A 133 14.47 7.03 -5.78
C PRO A 133 15.37 5.98 -5.13
N ILE A 134 14.79 5.10 -4.32
CA ILE A 134 15.51 4.06 -3.56
C ILE A 134 15.06 2.64 -3.94
N GLY A 135 14.45 2.48 -5.12
CA GLY A 135 14.12 1.18 -5.71
C GLY A 135 12.62 0.83 -5.78
N GLY A 136 11.75 1.64 -5.17
CA GLY A 136 10.31 1.41 -5.10
C GLY A 136 9.88 0.52 -3.93
N TYR A 137 8.60 0.13 -3.91
CA TYR A 137 8.05 -0.74 -2.88
C TYR A 137 8.81 -2.09 -2.80
N PRO A 138 9.38 -2.48 -1.64
CA PRO A 138 10.26 -3.63 -1.52
C PRO A 138 9.53 -4.99 -1.47
N GLY A 139 8.22 -5.00 -1.72
CA GLY A 139 7.37 -6.19 -1.65
C GLY A 139 6.77 -6.47 -0.27
N ASN A 140 7.18 -5.73 0.76
CA ASN A 140 6.54 -5.77 2.07
C ASN A 140 6.46 -4.38 2.74
N ASP A 141 5.45 -4.30 3.59
CA ASP A 141 4.98 -3.11 4.25
C ASP A 141 5.96 -2.58 5.33
N ASP A 142 6.63 -3.49 6.05
CA ASP A 142 7.55 -3.16 7.14
C ASP A 142 8.82 -2.49 6.60
N ASP A 143 9.44 -3.07 5.57
CA ASP A 143 10.62 -2.50 4.93
C ASP A 143 10.27 -1.20 4.19
N GLY A 144 9.09 -1.10 3.57
CA GLY A 144 8.62 0.13 2.93
C GLY A 144 8.57 1.31 3.88
N LYS A 145 8.08 1.10 5.11
CA LYS A 145 8.05 2.12 6.19
C LYS A 145 9.46 2.59 6.56
N VAL A 146 10.41 1.65 6.68
CA VAL A 146 11.82 1.96 7.01
C VAL A 146 12.48 2.73 5.86
N MET A 147 12.25 2.29 4.62
CA MET A 147 12.76 2.94 3.42
C MET A 147 12.27 4.39 3.31
N GLN A 148 10.97 4.63 3.49
CA GLN A 148 10.39 5.98 3.43
C GLN A 148 11.03 6.91 4.46
N LYS A 149 11.32 6.41 5.67
CA LYS A 149 11.97 7.18 6.75
C LYS A 149 13.40 7.63 6.40
N SER A 150 14.06 6.95 5.46
CA SER A 150 15.42 7.30 5.02
C SER A 150 15.47 8.41 3.97
N LEU A 151 14.32 8.77 3.39
CA LEU A 151 14.22 9.80 2.37
C LEU A 151 14.18 11.21 2.96
N ASP A 152 14.66 12.18 2.20
CA ASP A 152 14.56 13.59 2.53
C ASP A 152 13.11 14.07 2.32
N ARG A 153 12.49 14.55 3.40
CA ARG A 153 11.10 14.98 3.40
C ARG A 153 10.87 16.15 2.44
N ASP A 154 11.75 17.15 2.41
CA ASP A 154 11.54 18.37 1.62
C ASP A 154 11.68 18.07 0.12
N LYS A 155 12.57 17.14 -0.23
CA LYS A 155 12.68 16.63 -1.59
C LYS A 155 11.45 15.84 -2.01
N LEU A 156 10.92 14.98 -1.15
CA LEU A 156 9.67 14.24 -1.40
C LEU A 156 8.46 15.16 -1.58
N PHE A 157 8.39 16.28 -0.86
CA PHE A 157 7.35 17.29 -1.08
C PHE A 157 7.46 18.01 -2.43
N SER A 158 8.65 17.96 -3.04
CA SER A 158 8.91 18.56 -4.35
C SER A 158 8.72 17.58 -5.52
N ASP A 159 8.57 16.28 -5.23
CA ASP A 159 8.29 15.20 -6.19
C ASP A 159 6.80 15.12 -6.62
#